data_AF-A0A352IZ56-F1
#
_entry.id   AF-A0A352IZ56-F1
#
_cell.length_a   1.000
_cell.length_b   1.000
_cell.length_c   1.000
_cell.angle_alpha   90.00
_cell.angle_beta   90.00
_cell.angle_gamma   90.00
#
_symmetry.space_group_name_H-M   'P 1'
#
loop_
_entity.id
_entity.type
_entity.pdbx_description
1 polymer ?
#
loop_
_entity_poly.entity_id
_entity_poly.type
_entity_poly.pdbx_seq_one_letter_code
_entity_poly.pdbx_strand_id
1 'polypeptide(L)'
;FNGDGRGGEFPTSRGAGTPAEFRRQQQQLVNTLLAPDPDILALTELENDGYGPASSIAELAEALGGTWRFVSTPGQDGDDEIRTGLLYRSDRISAVGSPERLAKGPFESGGRPPLAQDFGRTDGDATVRVIVPHLKSKSCRGARGDNQDQADGQGCYASRRTNEAKTLAAWSGSDTRRHHSVGTLIIGDLNSYAREHPIAVLEQAGFTSMVHHFHPCTEKICGHYTYRYRGQKGSLDFALASETLKPGVTGAWSWLVNADEPRVLDYRSDHPASGRGPWRSSDHNPVIVDLKL
;
A
#
# COMPACT_ATOMS: atom_id res chain seq x y z
N PHE A 1 0.10 3.26 -14.47
CA PHE A 1 0.95 3.47 -15.64
C PHE A 1 0.19 4.38 -16.59
N ASN A 2 0.63 5.63 -16.74
CA ASN A 2 -0.06 6.67 -17.52
C ASN A 2 0.58 6.92 -18.90
N GLY A 3 1.57 6.11 -19.30
CA GLY A 3 2.29 6.30 -20.57
C GLY A 3 3.31 7.42 -20.42
N ASP A 4 3.30 8.39 -21.33
CA ASP A 4 4.13 9.60 -21.24
C ASP A 4 3.48 10.75 -20.45
N GLY A 5 2.31 10.49 -19.85
CA GLY A 5 1.46 11.49 -19.20
C GLY A 5 0.87 12.55 -20.14
N ARG A 6 0.94 12.33 -21.45
CA ARG A 6 0.39 13.21 -22.51
C ARG A 6 -0.54 12.46 -23.46
N GLY A 7 -0.92 11.23 -23.10
CA GLY A 7 -1.81 10.36 -23.87
C GLY A 7 -1.10 9.47 -24.89
N GLY A 8 0.23 9.41 -24.89
CA GLY A 8 1.08 8.55 -25.71
C GLY A 8 1.68 7.35 -24.97
N GLU A 9 2.62 6.65 -25.63
CA GLU A 9 3.43 5.54 -25.08
C GLU A 9 2.68 4.30 -24.54
N PHE A 10 1.55 3.99 -25.15
CA PHE A 10 0.86 2.71 -24.96
C PHE A 10 1.29 1.68 -26.03
N PRO A 11 1.39 0.37 -25.72
CA PRO A 11 1.16 -0.22 -24.40
C PRO A 11 2.32 0.06 -23.43
N THR A 12 1.98 0.33 -22.18
CA THR A 12 2.96 0.47 -21.10
C THR A 12 3.47 -0.91 -20.67
N SER A 13 4.58 -0.96 -19.91
CA SER A 13 5.13 -2.23 -19.40
C SER A 13 4.18 -2.97 -18.44
N ARG A 14 3.32 -2.21 -17.76
CA ARG A 14 2.33 -2.67 -16.77
C ARG A 14 1.05 -1.83 -16.87
N GLY A 15 -0.06 -2.34 -16.36
CA GLY A 15 -1.32 -1.58 -16.34
C GLY A 15 -2.08 -1.60 -17.67
N ALA A 16 -2.65 -0.47 -18.06
CA ALA A 16 -3.45 -0.31 -19.27
C ALA A 16 -2.60 -0.42 -20.56
N GLY A 17 -3.10 -1.17 -21.54
CA GLY A 17 -2.44 -1.33 -22.84
C GLY A 17 -2.82 -0.27 -23.87
N THR A 18 -3.83 0.56 -23.58
CA THR A 18 -4.28 1.66 -24.45
C THR A 18 -4.71 2.89 -23.65
N PRO A 19 -4.75 4.10 -24.25
CA PRO A 19 -5.27 5.29 -23.59
C PRO A 19 -6.74 5.14 -23.14
N ALA A 20 -7.54 4.37 -23.89
CA ALA A 20 -8.93 4.11 -23.55
C ALA A 20 -9.05 3.21 -22.30
N GLU A 21 -8.22 2.17 -22.21
CA GLU A 21 -8.10 1.35 -21.00
C GLU A 21 -7.62 2.16 -19.81
N PHE A 22 -6.65 3.06 -20.00
CA PHE A 22 -6.14 3.91 -18.93
C PHE A 22 -7.24 4.82 -18.35
N ARG A 23 -8.02 5.50 -19.20
CA ARG A 23 -9.17 6.31 -18.74
C ARG A 23 -10.17 5.49 -17.93
N ARG A 24 -10.44 4.25 -18.38
CA ARG A 24 -11.32 3.33 -17.67
C ARG A 24 -10.75 2.88 -16.33
N GLN A 25 -9.45 2.60 -16.26
CA GLN A 25 -8.73 2.26 -15.04
C GLN A 25 -8.75 3.42 -14.05
N GLN A 26 -8.39 4.63 -14.50
CA GLN A 26 -8.34 5.83 -13.67
C GLN A 26 -9.73 6.14 -13.10
N GLN A 27 -10.77 6.09 -13.91
CA GLN A 27 -12.13 6.32 -13.43
C GLN A 27 -12.59 5.30 -12.39
N GLN A 28 -12.32 4.01 -12.59
CA GLN A 28 -12.61 2.98 -11.58
C GLN A 28 -11.83 3.23 -10.29
N LEU A 29 -10.53 3.53 -10.41
CA LEU A 29 -9.65 3.76 -9.27
C LEU A 29 -10.10 4.98 -8.46
N VAL A 30 -10.41 6.11 -9.10
CA VAL A 30 -10.90 7.32 -8.42
C VAL A 30 -12.21 7.05 -7.68
N ASN A 31 -13.15 6.33 -8.30
CA ASN A 31 -14.40 5.95 -7.62
C ASN A 31 -14.14 5.12 -6.36
N THR A 32 -13.21 4.16 -6.43
CA THR A 32 -12.83 3.32 -5.28
C THR A 32 -12.11 4.12 -4.21
N LEU A 33 -11.18 5.00 -4.57
CA LEU A 33 -10.38 5.75 -3.62
C LEU A 33 -11.18 6.83 -2.89
N LEU A 34 -12.15 7.47 -3.55
CA LEU A 34 -12.97 8.52 -2.93
C LEU A 34 -14.15 7.98 -2.13
N ALA A 35 -14.64 6.77 -2.40
CA ALA A 35 -15.83 6.22 -1.75
C ALA A 35 -15.73 6.10 -0.21
N PRO A 36 -14.58 5.74 0.39
CA PRO A 36 -14.42 5.74 1.84
C PRO A 36 -14.25 7.13 2.48
N ASP A 37 -14.21 8.22 1.70
CA ASP A 37 -13.81 9.58 2.12
C ASP A 37 -12.49 9.65 2.93
N PRO A 38 -11.38 9.09 2.42
CA PRO A 38 -10.13 9.02 3.19
C PRO A 38 -9.43 10.38 3.30
N ASP A 39 -8.73 10.56 4.42
CA ASP A 39 -7.87 11.72 4.66
C ASP A 39 -6.43 11.52 4.15
N ILE A 40 -5.95 10.27 4.17
CA ILE A 40 -4.63 9.83 3.71
C ILE A 40 -4.81 8.56 2.86
N LEU A 41 -4.13 8.50 1.72
CA LEU A 41 -4.04 7.31 0.86
C LEU A 41 -2.61 6.78 0.88
N ALA A 42 -2.46 5.51 1.28
CA ALA A 42 -1.22 4.75 1.15
C ALA A 42 -1.31 3.84 -0.08
N LEU A 43 -0.42 4.05 -1.05
CA LEU A 43 -0.45 3.37 -2.35
C LEU A 43 0.76 2.45 -2.51
N THR A 44 0.50 1.27 -3.06
CA THR A 44 1.49 0.38 -3.65
C THR A 44 1.28 0.32 -5.16
N GLU A 45 2.27 -0.20 -5.89
CA GLU A 45 2.23 -0.36 -7.37
C GLU A 45 2.00 0.92 -8.18
N LEU A 46 2.33 2.08 -7.62
CA LEU A 46 2.36 3.34 -8.34
C LEU A 46 3.55 3.34 -9.31
N GLU A 47 3.39 3.89 -10.51
CA GLU A 47 4.48 3.99 -11.49
C GLU A 47 5.62 4.89 -10.95
N ASN A 48 6.86 4.49 -11.23
CA ASN A 48 8.06 5.21 -10.83
C ASN A 48 8.54 6.15 -11.94
N ASP A 49 7.76 7.18 -12.22
CA ASP A 49 7.95 8.19 -13.28
C ASP A 49 8.21 9.61 -12.70
N GLY A 50 8.63 9.66 -11.44
CA GLY A 50 8.94 10.90 -10.73
C GLY A 50 7.71 11.67 -10.25
N TYR A 51 7.86 13.00 -10.21
CA TYR A 51 6.92 13.92 -9.52
C TYR A 51 6.56 15.16 -10.35
N GLY A 52 6.92 15.17 -11.64
CA GLY A 52 6.55 16.25 -12.54
C GLY A 52 5.04 16.29 -12.82
N PRO A 53 4.53 17.35 -13.48
CA PRO A 53 3.09 17.47 -13.75
C PRO A 53 2.50 16.34 -14.59
N ALA A 54 3.32 15.64 -15.38
CA ALA A 54 2.92 14.50 -16.20
C ALA A 54 3.11 13.15 -15.49
N SER A 55 3.51 13.13 -14.21
CA SER A 55 3.72 11.87 -13.51
C SER A 55 2.41 11.27 -13.02
N SER A 56 2.37 9.94 -12.94
CA SER A 56 1.22 9.14 -12.54
C SER A 56 0.62 9.57 -11.19
N ILE A 57 1.45 10.00 -10.23
CA ILE A 57 0.98 10.50 -8.92
C ILE A 57 0.37 11.89 -9.02
N ALA A 58 0.89 12.75 -9.90
CA ALA A 58 0.37 14.09 -10.11
C ALA A 58 -0.99 14.02 -10.80
N GLU A 59 -1.11 13.20 -11.85
CA GLU A 59 -2.38 12.93 -12.52
C GLU A 59 -3.41 12.29 -11.58
N LEU A 60 -2.99 11.36 -10.72
CA LEU A 60 -3.89 10.77 -9.73
C LEU A 60 -4.38 11.83 -8.74
N ALA A 61 -3.49 12.67 -8.21
CA ALA A 61 -3.87 13.74 -7.29
C ALA A 61 -4.85 14.74 -7.95
N GLU A 62 -4.60 15.12 -9.21
CA GLU A 62 -5.50 15.97 -9.98
C GLU A 62 -6.89 15.32 -10.15
N ALA A 63 -6.93 14.04 -10.52
CA ALA A 63 -8.17 13.29 -10.71
C ALA A 63 -8.98 13.09 -9.41
N LEU A 64 -8.31 13.04 -8.26
CA LEU A 64 -8.96 12.99 -6.94
C LEU A 64 -9.51 14.35 -6.51
N GLY A 65 -8.95 15.46 -7.01
CA GLY A 65 -9.46 16.83 -6.84
C GLY A 65 -8.48 17.81 -6.19
N GLY A 66 -8.82 19.10 -6.23
CA GLY A 66 -7.90 20.21 -5.91
C GLY A 66 -7.34 20.29 -4.48
N THR A 67 -7.89 19.54 -3.52
CA THR A 67 -7.37 19.46 -2.15
C THR A 67 -6.32 18.37 -1.95
N TRP A 68 -6.21 17.43 -2.89
CA TRP A 68 -5.27 16.32 -2.78
C TRP A 68 -3.84 16.78 -3.05
N ARG A 69 -2.93 16.37 -2.17
CA ARG A 69 -1.49 16.56 -2.29
C ARG A 69 -0.81 15.21 -2.18
N PHE A 70 0.41 15.12 -2.67
CA PHE A 70 1.22 13.91 -2.57
C PHE A 70 2.55 14.19 -1.89
N VAL A 71 3.11 13.15 -1.27
CA VAL A 71 4.43 13.18 -0.66
C VAL A 71 5.48 12.88 -1.74
N SER A 72 6.53 13.70 -1.80
CA SER A 72 7.60 13.56 -2.78
C SER A 72 8.97 13.34 -2.15
N THR A 73 9.72 12.38 -2.66
CA THR A 73 11.11 12.11 -2.26
C THR A 73 12.03 12.00 -3.49
N PRO A 74 12.22 13.08 -4.27
CA PRO A 74 12.94 13.01 -5.54
C PRO A 74 14.32 12.36 -5.40
N GLY A 75 14.60 11.37 -6.25
CA GLY A 75 15.87 10.64 -6.27
C GLY A 75 16.02 9.56 -5.19
N GLN A 76 14.98 9.28 -4.40
CA GLN A 76 15.04 8.28 -3.32
C GLN A 76 14.09 7.09 -3.53
N ASP A 77 13.31 7.07 -4.62
CA ASP A 77 12.22 6.10 -4.87
C ASP A 77 12.66 4.66 -5.16
N GLY A 78 13.97 4.43 -5.34
CA GLY A 78 14.51 3.19 -5.86
C GLY A 78 14.48 3.11 -7.39
N ASP A 79 14.81 1.94 -7.92
CA ASP A 79 15.03 1.69 -9.36
C ASP A 79 14.00 0.75 -10.01
N ASP A 80 13.00 0.27 -9.25
CA ASP A 80 11.90 -0.54 -9.78
C ASP A 80 10.91 0.34 -10.58
N GLU A 81 10.26 -0.25 -11.61
CA GLU A 81 9.22 0.42 -12.40
C GLU A 81 8.02 0.86 -11.55
N ILE A 82 7.83 0.25 -10.38
CA ILE A 82 6.81 0.64 -9.41
C ILE A 82 7.38 1.02 -8.05
N ARG A 83 6.72 1.97 -7.40
CA ARG A 83 7.07 2.50 -6.07
C ARG A 83 5.85 2.57 -5.16
N THR A 84 6.11 2.89 -3.90
CA THR A 84 5.08 3.28 -2.93
C THR A 84 4.83 4.78 -2.98
N GLY A 85 3.63 5.19 -2.62
CA GLY A 85 3.21 6.60 -2.61
C GLY A 85 2.30 6.92 -1.43
N LEU A 86 2.27 8.19 -1.06
CA LEU A 86 1.34 8.74 -0.07
C LEU A 86 0.66 9.97 -0.67
N LEU A 87 -0.67 10.03 -0.57
CA LEU A 87 -1.46 11.22 -0.85
C LEU A 87 -2.26 11.60 0.38
N TYR A 88 -2.61 12.87 0.52
CA TYR A 88 -3.39 13.38 1.63
C TYR A 88 -4.25 14.57 1.23
N ARG A 89 -5.35 14.74 1.97
CA ARG A 89 -6.25 15.88 1.85
C ARG A 89 -5.71 17.08 2.62
N SER A 90 -5.16 18.07 1.91
CA SER A 90 -4.55 19.26 2.53
C SER A 90 -5.53 20.17 3.27
N ASP A 91 -6.84 19.98 3.08
CA ASP A 91 -7.90 20.67 3.82
C ASP A 91 -8.17 20.06 5.21
N ARG A 92 -7.65 18.87 5.49
CA ARG A 92 -7.89 18.14 6.75
C ARG A 92 -6.59 17.75 7.45
N ILE A 93 -5.56 17.40 6.68
CA ILE A 93 -4.29 16.84 7.13
C ILE A 93 -3.11 17.68 6.65
N SER A 94 -2.12 17.84 7.51
CA SER A 94 -0.82 18.41 7.19
C SER A 94 0.27 17.34 7.21
N ALA A 95 1.14 17.35 6.20
CA ALA A 95 2.39 16.59 6.23
C ALA A 95 3.40 17.33 7.12
N VAL A 96 3.88 16.67 8.18
CA VAL A 96 4.76 17.25 9.19
C VAL A 96 6.19 16.77 8.98
N GLY A 97 7.12 17.71 8.83
CA GLY A 97 8.54 17.39 8.61
C GLY A 97 8.80 16.77 7.23
N SER A 98 10.07 16.40 7.00
CA SER A 98 10.50 15.80 5.74
C SER A 98 10.10 14.33 5.64
N PRO A 99 9.63 13.87 4.46
CA PRO A 99 9.43 12.45 4.22
C PRO A 99 10.77 11.69 4.16
N GLU A 100 10.71 10.39 4.43
CA GLU A 100 11.86 9.51 4.42
C GLU A 100 11.60 8.26 3.60
N ARG A 101 12.64 7.71 2.98
CA ARG A 101 12.62 6.36 2.42
C ARG A 101 13.66 5.46 3.08
N LEU A 102 13.25 4.24 3.40
CA LEU A 102 14.16 3.22 3.91
C LEU A 102 14.93 2.58 2.76
N ALA A 103 16.06 3.19 2.39
CA ALA A 103 16.96 2.73 1.32
C ALA A 103 18.22 2.04 1.88
N LYS A 104 18.06 1.22 2.93
CA LYS A 104 19.15 0.48 3.59
C LYS A 104 18.91 -1.02 3.55
N GLY A 105 19.98 -1.81 3.64
CA GLY A 105 19.92 -3.27 3.70
C GLY A 105 19.25 -3.86 2.45
N PRO A 106 18.20 -4.70 2.59
CA PRO A 106 17.55 -5.34 1.44
C PRO A 106 16.81 -4.36 0.51
N PHE A 107 16.71 -3.08 0.87
CA PHE A 107 16.12 -2.03 0.04
C PHE A 107 17.15 -1.20 -0.73
N GLU A 108 18.46 -1.46 -0.58
CA GLU A 108 19.52 -0.72 -1.30
C GLU A 108 19.57 -1.01 -2.80
N SER A 109 19.15 -2.21 -3.22
CA SER A 109 19.18 -2.63 -4.62
C SER A 109 18.03 -3.54 -4.98
N GLY A 110 17.38 -3.29 -6.13
CA GLY A 110 16.32 -4.13 -6.68
C GLY A 110 15.14 -4.32 -5.73
N GLY A 111 14.83 -3.29 -4.95
CA GLY A 111 13.76 -3.24 -3.95
C GLY A 111 12.93 -1.97 -4.11
N ARG A 112 11.85 -1.88 -3.33
CA ARG A 112 10.92 -0.74 -3.31
C ARG A 112 11.02 -0.09 -1.93
N PRO A 113 11.90 0.92 -1.75
CA PRO A 113 12.12 1.54 -0.45
C PRO A 113 10.81 2.01 0.19
N PRO A 114 10.44 1.52 1.39
CA PRO A 114 9.26 1.99 2.11
C PRO A 114 9.28 3.51 2.28
N LEU A 115 8.13 4.16 2.09
CA LEU A 115 7.96 5.61 2.26
C LEU A 115 7.36 5.90 3.63
N ALA A 116 7.94 6.84 4.37
CA ALA A 116 7.37 7.37 5.60
C ALA A 116 7.09 8.86 5.50
N GLN A 117 5.97 9.28 6.08
CA GLN A 117 5.63 10.67 6.33
C GLN A 117 4.86 10.74 7.64
N ASP A 118 5.14 11.77 8.44
CA ASP A 118 4.29 12.09 9.57
C ASP A 118 3.14 12.98 9.13
N PHE A 119 1.96 12.71 9.66
CA PHE A 119 0.76 13.47 9.40
C PHE A 119 0.15 13.94 10.72
N GLY A 120 -0.38 15.16 10.71
CA GLY A 120 -1.20 15.70 11.79
C GLY A 120 -2.49 16.28 11.24
N ARG A 121 -3.54 16.35 12.07
CA ARG A 121 -4.75 17.09 11.71
C ARG A 121 -4.42 18.58 11.63
N THR A 122 -5.10 19.31 10.75
CA THR A 122 -4.94 20.77 10.63
C THR A 122 -5.44 21.54 11.86
N ASP A 123 -6.29 20.92 12.68
CA ASP A 123 -6.90 21.46 13.90
C ASP A 123 -6.34 20.84 15.20
N GLY A 124 -5.23 20.11 15.15
CA GLY A 124 -4.66 19.43 16.31
C GLY A 124 -3.13 19.34 16.30
N ASP A 125 -2.56 18.99 17.45
CA ASP A 125 -1.11 18.97 17.65
C ASP A 125 -0.51 17.56 17.55
N ALA A 126 -1.34 16.51 17.61
CA ALA A 126 -0.90 15.13 17.59
C ALA A 126 -0.52 14.68 16.17
N THR A 127 0.55 13.89 16.05
CA THR A 127 1.01 13.35 14.78
C THR A 127 1.08 11.84 14.77
N VAL A 128 0.82 11.22 13.62
CA VAL A 128 1.02 9.80 13.37
C VAL A 128 2.02 9.61 12.24
N ARG A 129 3.00 8.72 12.44
CA ARG A 129 3.91 8.32 11.38
C ARG A 129 3.25 7.24 10.54
N VAL A 130 3.08 7.48 9.24
CA VAL A 130 2.55 6.49 8.30
C VAL A 130 3.69 5.97 7.45
N ILE A 131 3.86 4.65 7.42
CA ILE A 131 4.90 3.94 6.66
C ILE A 131 4.24 3.02 5.64
N VAL A 132 4.61 3.17 4.36
CA VAL A 132 4.06 2.39 3.25
C VAL A 132 5.14 1.46 2.67
N PRO A 133 5.16 0.17 3.05
CA PRO A 133 6.02 -0.83 2.44
C PRO A 133 5.36 -1.46 1.20
N HIS A 134 6.19 -2.05 0.35
CA HIS A 134 5.75 -3.03 -0.65
C HIS A 134 6.81 -4.13 -0.78
N LEU A 135 6.74 -5.13 0.10
CA LEU A 135 7.76 -6.17 0.22
C LEU A 135 7.83 -7.04 -1.04
N LYS A 136 8.94 -7.77 -1.21
CA LYS A 136 9.19 -8.60 -2.40
C LYS A 136 8.04 -9.57 -2.67
N SER A 137 7.54 -9.59 -3.91
CA SER A 137 6.47 -10.50 -4.31
C SER A 137 6.81 -11.98 -4.17
N LYS A 138 5.77 -12.79 -3.94
CA LYS A 138 5.84 -14.27 -3.81
C LYS A 138 6.13 -14.99 -5.14
N SER A 139 6.28 -14.27 -6.26
CA SER A 139 6.56 -14.86 -7.57
C SER A 139 7.94 -15.53 -7.57
N CYS A 140 8.04 -16.76 -8.06
CA CYS A 140 9.30 -17.50 -8.13
C CYS A 140 10.22 -17.07 -9.29
N ARG A 141 9.85 -16.04 -10.06
CA ARG A 141 10.68 -15.54 -11.17
C ARG A 141 12.06 -15.13 -10.63
N GLY A 142 13.11 -15.76 -11.15
CA GLY A 142 14.50 -15.47 -10.78
C GLY A 142 14.93 -15.95 -9.39
N ALA A 143 14.09 -16.71 -8.68
CA ALA A 143 14.41 -17.20 -7.34
C ALA A 143 15.59 -18.19 -7.35
N ARG A 144 16.55 -17.99 -6.43
CA ARG A 144 17.74 -18.84 -6.25
C ARG A 144 18.05 -18.98 -4.75
N GLY A 145 18.69 -20.08 -4.37
CA GLY A 145 19.03 -20.37 -2.97
C GLY A 145 17.80 -20.30 -2.06
N ASP A 146 17.94 -19.66 -0.90
CA ASP A 146 16.88 -19.49 0.11
C ASP A 146 15.65 -18.69 -0.38
N ASN A 147 15.72 -18.08 -1.58
CA ASN A 147 14.56 -17.44 -2.19
C ASN A 147 13.71 -18.40 -3.01
N GLN A 148 14.15 -19.64 -3.26
CA GLN A 148 13.30 -20.68 -3.84
C GLN A 148 12.19 -21.06 -2.86
N ASP A 149 11.13 -21.64 -3.38
CA ASP A 149 10.07 -22.19 -2.54
C ASP A 149 10.64 -23.36 -1.72
N GLN A 150 10.64 -23.20 -0.40
CA GLN A 150 11.13 -24.22 0.52
C GLN A 150 10.05 -25.27 0.84
N ALA A 151 8.88 -25.18 0.20
CA ALA A 151 7.71 -26.03 0.43
C ALA A 151 7.21 -26.02 1.89
N ASP A 152 7.42 -24.89 2.59
CA ASP A 152 7.00 -24.64 3.98
C ASP A 152 5.69 -23.82 4.06
N GLY A 153 5.07 -23.53 2.91
CA GLY A 153 3.85 -22.74 2.79
C GLY A 153 4.07 -21.23 2.68
N GLN A 154 5.30 -20.73 2.81
CA GLN A 154 5.59 -19.29 2.68
C GLN A 154 5.80 -18.85 1.24
N GLY A 155 6.12 -19.79 0.35
CA GLY A 155 6.40 -19.54 -1.06
C GLY A 155 7.72 -18.81 -1.30
N CYS A 156 8.03 -18.55 -2.58
CA CYS A 156 9.30 -17.92 -2.97
C CYS A 156 9.56 -16.57 -2.29
N TYR A 157 10.84 -16.23 -2.19
CA TYR A 157 11.36 -15.01 -1.57
C TYR A 157 10.95 -14.81 -0.09
N ALA A 158 10.58 -15.88 0.63
CA ALA A 158 10.28 -15.79 2.06
C ALA A 158 11.49 -15.30 2.88
N SER A 159 12.70 -15.77 2.56
CA SER A 159 13.95 -15.31 3.20
C SER A 159 14.17 -13.80 2.99
N ARG A 160 14.04 -13.32 1.74
CA ARG A 160 14.15 -11.89 1.43
C ARG A 160 13.07 -11.05 2.14
N ARG A 161 11.80 -11.42 2.06
CA ARG A 161 10.70 -10.71 2.76
C ARG A 161 10.94 -10.67 4.27
N THR A 162 11.48 -11.73 4.86
CA THR A 162 11.80 -11.78 6.29
C THR A 162 12.91 -10.78 6.64
N ASN A 163 13.94 -10.66 5.81
CA ASN A 163 15.00 -9.67 6.01
C ASN A 163 14.51 -8.22 5.79
N GLU A 164 13.62 -8.00 4.82
CA GLU A 164 12.94 -6.72 4.60
C GLU A 164 12.09 -6.34 5.83
N ALA A 165 11.31 -7.27 6.39
CA ALA A 165 10.52 -7.03 7.60
C ALA A 165 11.39 -6.73 8.83
N LYS A 166 12.54 -7.42 9.01
CA LYS A 166 13.49 -7.11 10.10
C LYS A 166 14.06 -5.70 9.97
N THR A 167 14.43 -5.32 8.75
CA THR A 167 14.97 -3.98 8.47
C THR A 167 13.91 -2.90 8.70
N LEU A 168 12.67 -3.16 8.26
CA LEU A 168 11.52 -2.29 8.48
C LEU A 168 11.21 -2.12 9.98
N ALA A 169 11.20 -3.21 10.74
CA ALA A 169 10.99 -3.18 12.19
C ALA A 169 12.03 -2.32 12.92
N ALA A 170 13.32 -2.54 12.60
CA ALA A 170 14.43 -1.78 13.19
C ALA A 170 14.36 -0.28 12.85
N TRP A 171 13.97 0.07 11.62
CA TRP A 171 13.80 1.47 11.22
C TRP A 171 12.58 2.11 11.90
N SER A 172 11.45 1.41 11.95
CA SER A 172 10.18 1.95 12.48
C SER A 172 10.23 2.21 13.99
N GLY A 173 11.03 1.45 14.75
CA GLY A 173 11.21 1.63 16.20
C GLY A 173 12.20 2.73 16.59
N SER A 174 12.90 3.36 15.64
CA SER A 174 14.02 4.26 15.94
C SER A 174 13.62 5.70 16.34
N ASP A 175 12.33 6.05 16.29
CA ASP A 175 11.91 7.46 16.31
C ASP A 175 10.87 7.81 17.40
N THR A 176 11.11 7.35 18.64
CA THR A 176 10.34 7.71 19.84
C THR A 176 10.50 9.17 20.29
N ARG A 177 11.14 10.04 19.48
CA ARG A 177 11.52 11.41 19.84
C ARG A 177 10.85 12.50 18.99
N ARG A 178 9.88 12.15 18.14
CA ARG A 178 9.08 13.16 17.45
C ARG A 178 8.05 13.73 18.42
N HIS A 179 8.20 15.01 18.74
CA HIS A 179 7.27 15.72 19.61
C HIS A 179 5.83 15.52 19.13
N HIS A 180 4.93 15.20 20.06
CA HIS A 180 3.50 14.94 19.83
C HIS A 180 3.15 13.72 18.97
N SER A 181 4.11 12.82 18.68
CA SER A 181 3.80 11.57 17.98
C SER A 181 2.98 10.62 18.86
N VAL A 182 1.85 10.14 18.33
CA VAL A 182 1.02 9.09 18.97
C VAL A 182 1.46 7.69 18.57
N GLY A 183 2.37 7.55 17.60
CA GLY A 183 2.94 6.28 17.19
C GLY A 183 3.00 6.10 15.66
N THR A 184 3.16 4.85 15.25
CA THR A 184 3.47 4.46 13.87
C THR A 184 2.42 3.50 13.33
N LEU A 185 1.93 3.78 12.13
CA LEU A 185 1.12 2.88 11.31
C LEU A 185 1.95 2.40 10.12
N ILE A 186 2.22 1.09 10.05
CA ILE A 186 2.72 0.45 8.84
C ILE A 186 1.51 -0.03 8.04
N ILE A 187 1.28 0.54 6.86
CA ILE A 187 0.13 0.21 6.01
C ILE A 187 0.54 -0.02 4.55
N GLY A 188 0.30 -1.23 4.04
CA GLY A 188 0.68 -1.60 2.66
C GLY A 188 0.78 -3.10 2.43
N ASP A 189 1.29 -3.48 1.26
CA ASP A 189 1.43 -4.87 0.82
C ASP A 189 2.73 -5.49 1.36
N LEU A 190 2.59 -6.39 2.34
CA LEU A 190 3.71 -7.14 2.91
C LEU A 190 4.02 -8.42 2.14
N ASN A 191 3.21 -8.74 1.11
CA ASN A 191 3.33 -9.94 0.30
C ASN A 191 3.43 -11.22 1.13
N SER A 192 2.85 -11.25 2.34
CA SER A 192 2.95 -12.35 3.28
C SER A 192 1.64 -12.56 4.03
N TYR A 193 1.18 -13.81 4.12
CA TYR A 193 0.01 -14.13 4.93
C TYR A 193 0.30 -13.99 6.43
N ALA A 194 -0.76 -13.82 7.23
CA ALA A 194 -0.68 -13.45 8.65
C ALA A 194 0.18 -14.38 9.54
N ARG A 195 0.39 -15.65 9.14
CA ARG A 195 1.23 -16.62 9.88
C ARG A 195 2.61 -16.84 9.27
N GLU A 196 3.00 -16.05 8.28
CA GLU A 196 4.33 -16.14 7.67
C GLU A 196 5.37 -15.36 8.49
N HIS A 197 6.64 -15.74 8.34
CA HIS A 197 7.76 -15.17 9.08
C HIS A 197 7.85 -13.63 9.02
N PRO A 198 7.61 -12.96 7.88
CA PRO A 198 7.68 -11.50 7.83
C PRO A 198 6.66 -10.81 8.76
N ILE A 199 5.47 -11.38 8.91
CA ILE A 199 4.45 -10.85 9.81
C ILE A 199 4.84 -11.13 11.27
N ALA A 200 5.28 -12.35 11.56
CA ALA A 200 5.75 -12.70 12.91
C ALA A 200 6.91 -11.82 13.39
N VAL A 201 7.81 -11.39 12.48
CA VAL A 201 8.89 -10.43 12.79
C VAL A 201 8.35 -9.08 13.22
N LEU A 202 7.34 -8.55 12.51
CA LEU A 202 6.75 -7.25 12.84
C LEU A 202 5.93 -7.33 14.13
N GLU A 203 5.24 -8.43 14.37
CA GLU A 203 4.54 -8.69 15.64
C GLU A 203 5.48 -8.75 16.83
N GLN A 204 6.61 -9.46 16.70
CA GLN A 204 7.67 -9.50 17.72
C GLN A 204 8.29 -8.13 17.98
N ALA A 205 8.23 -7.21 17.01
CA ALA A 205 8.67 -5.83 17.14
C ALA A 205 7.60 -4.89 17.74
N GLY A 206 6.47 -5.42 18.22
CA GLY A 206 5.42 -4.66 18.89
C GLY A 206 4.35 -4.08 17.96
N PHE A 207 4.27 -4.53 16.71
CA PHE A 207 3.22 -4.10 15.79
C PHE A 207 2.03 -5.08 15.81
N THR A 208 0.81 -4.56 15.96
CA THR A 208 -0.42 -5.38 15.92
C THR A 208 -1.17 -5.14 14.61
N SER A 209 -1.61 -6.21 13.93
CA SER A 209 -2.54 -6.09 12.81
C SER A 209 -3.91 -5.62 13.29
N MET A 210 -4.32 -4.41 12.88
CA MET A 210 -5.55 -3.80 13.36
C MET A 210 -6.80 -4.46 12.77
N VAL A 211 -6.76 -4.88 11.51
CA VAL A 211 -7.88 -5.63 10.90
C VAL A 211 -8.12 -6.94 11.67
N HIS A 212 -7.07 -7.72 11.96
CA HIS A 212 -7.21 -8.97 12.72
C HIS A 212 -7.50 -8.73 14.21
N HIS A 213 -7.15 -7.57 14.75
CA HIS A 213 -7.51 -7.17 16.10
C HIS A 213 -9.03 -6.94 16.25
N PHE A 214 -9.64 -6.18 15.33
CA PHE A 214 -11.08 -5.93 15.33
C PHE A 214 -11.89 -7.11 14.77
N HIS A 215 -11.31 -7.85 13.83
CA HIS A 215 -11.95 -8.97 13.14
C HIS A 215 -11.05 -10.22 13.16
N PRO A 216 -10.96 -10.92 14.32
CA PRO A 216 -10.16 -12.12 14.43
C PRO A 216 -10.53 -13.17 13.38
N CYS A 217 -9.51 -13.72 12.73
CA CYS A 217 -9.64 -14.78 11.76
C CYS A 217 -9.39 -16.14 12.43
N THR A 218 -10.24 -17.12 12.14
CA THR A 218 -10.12 -18.52 12.54
C THR A 218 -10.17 -19.40 11.29
N GLU A 219 -9.89 -20.69 11.44
CA GLU A 219 -10.00 -21.66 10.34
C GLU A 219 -11.39 -21.70 9.68
N LYS A 220 -12.44 -21.31 10.42
CA LYS A 220 -13.82 -21.36 9.93
C LYS A 220 -14.38 -20.00 9.55
N ILE A 221 -13.85 -18.93 10.13
CA ILE A 221 -14.40 -17.57 10.01
C ILE A 221 -13.25 -16.62 9.72
N CYS A 222 -13.22 -16.09 8.49
CA CYS A 222 -12.26 -15.08 8.08
C CYS A 222 -12.95 -14.13 7.09
N GLY A 223 -13.67 -13.15 7.63
CA GLY A 223 -14.49 -12.22 6.84
C GLY A 223 -13.68 -11.11 6.15
N HIS A 224 -12.43 -10.90 6.55
CA HIS A 224 -11.56 -9.86 6.00
C HIS A 224 -10.31 -10.48 5.40
N TYR A 225 -10.06 -10.14 4.14
CA TYR A 225 -8.91 -10.53 3.35
C TYR A 225 -8.71 -9.50 2.24
N THR A 226 -7.50 -9.47 1.71
CA THR A 226 -7.11 -8.48 0.71
C THR A 226 -6.81 -9.09 -0.64
N TYR A 227 -6.50 -10.39 -0.70
CA TYR A 227 -6.08 -11.02 -1.93
C TYR A 227 -6.67 -12.43 -2.09
N ARG A 228 -6.87 -12.84 -3.36
CA ARG A 228 -7.32 -14.18 -3.73
C ARG A 228 -6.40 -14.80 -4.78
N TYR A 229 -5.73 -15.89 -4.40
CA TYR A 229 -4.82 -16.62 -5.30
C TYR A 229 -5.25 -18.07 -5.45
N ARG A 230 -5.50 -18.50 -6.70
CA ARG A 230 -5.92 -19.88 -7.04
C ARG A 230 -7.07 -20.43 -6.18
N GLY A 231 -8.00 -19.56 -5.82
CA GLY A 231 -9.16 -19.93 -4.99
C GLY A 231 -8.98 -19.74 -3.49
N GLN A 232 -7.74 -19.57 -3.01
CA GLN A 232 -7.44 -19.31 -1.61
C GLN A 232 -7.52 -17.82 -1.32
N LYS A 233 -8.06 -17.46 -0.15
CA LYS A 233 -8.25 -16.08 0.31
C LYS A 233 -7.33 -15.82 1.49
N GLY A 234 -6.73 -14.63 1.55
CA GLY A 234 -5.94 -14.21 2.69
C GLY A 234 -5.53 -12.75 2.59
N SER A 235 -4.95 -12.24 3.68
CA SER A 235 -4.44 -10.87 3.75
C SER A 235 -2.97 -10.86 3.35
N LEU A 236 -2.63 -10.08 2.33
CA LEU A 236 -1.26 -9.68 2.00
C LEU A 236 -1.00 -8.22 2.38
N ASP A 237 -2.07 -7.42 2.42
CA ASP A 237 -2.05 -6.02 2.80
C ASP A 237 -2.50 -5.89 4.24
N PHE A 238 -1.73 -5.12 5.01
CA PHE A 238 -1.94 -5.00 6.45
C PHE A 238 -1.95 -3.54 6.85
N ALA A 239 -2.68 -3.26 7.92
CA ALA A 239 -2.51 -2.08 8.76
C ALA A 239 -1.98 -2.55 10.11
N LEU A 240 -0.69 -2.32 10.37
CA LEU A 240 0.00 -2.71 11.60
C LEU A 240 0.28 -1.47 12.44
N ALA A 241 -0.34 -1.36 13.62
CA ALA A 241 -0.12 -0.24 14.53
C ALA A 241 0.93 -0.59 15.59
N SER A 242 1.81 0.35 15.91
CA SER A 242 2.69 0.25 17.08
C SER A 242 1.87 0.17 18.37
N GLU A 243 2.48 -0.33 19.45
CA GLU A 243 1.83 -0.39 20.77
C GLU A 243 1.25 0.95 21.23
N THR A 244 1.95 2.05 20.93
CA THR A 244 1.52 3.41 21.28
C THR A 244 0.36 3.92 20.44
N LEU A 245 0.29 3.54 19.14
CA LEU A 245 -0.78 3.98 18.25
C LEU A 245 -2.05 3.15 18.43
N LYS A 246 -1.93 1.87 18.77
CA LYS A 246 -3.04 0.92 18.86
C LYS A 246 -4.26 1.45 19.65
N PRO A 247 -4.12 2.11 20.82
CA PRO A 247 -5.26 2.69 21.54
C PRO A 247 -5.98 3.82 20.79
N GLY A 248 -5.30 4.50 19.87
CA GLY A 248 -5.85 5.55 19.02
C GLY A 248 -6.52 5.02 17.74
N VAL A 249 -6.41 3.73 17.43
CA VAL A 249 -7.10 3.14 16.28
C VAL A 249 -8.53 2.79 16.69
N THR A 250 -9.53 3.41 16.05
CA THR A 250 -10.94 3.23 16.41
C THR A 250 -11.67 2.19 15.55
N GLY A 251 -11.10 1.85 14.39
CA GLY A 251 -11.62 0.81 13.50
C GLY A 251 -10.61 0.43 12.43
N ALA A 252 -10.68 -0.80 11.93
CA ALA A 252 -9.92 -1.23 10.75
C ALA A 252 -10.60 -2.42 10.07
N TRP A 253 -10.77 -2.37 8.75
CA TRP A 253 -11.38 -3.44 7.97
C TRP A 253 -10.83 -3.49 6.55
N SER A 254 -10.93 -4.65 5.89
CA SER A 254 -10.79 -4.71 4.43
C SER A 254 -12.14 -4.47 3.75
N TRP A 255 -12.16 -3.67 2.69
CA TRP A 255 -13.38 -3.42 1.91
C TRP A 255 -13.43 -4.30 0.68
N LEU A 256 -14.33 -5.29 0.69
CA LEU A 256 -14.37 -6.38 -0.29
C LEU A 256 -15.01 -5.94 -1.63
N VAL A 257 -14.30 -5.12 -2.41
CA VAL A 257 -14.77 -4.60 -3.72
C VAL A 257 -13.97 -5.09 -4.92
N ASN A 258 -12.94 -5.91 -4.70
CA ASN A 258 -11.94 -6.21 -5.72
C ASN A 258 -11.61 -7.70 -5.84
N ALA A 259 -11.09 -8.33 -4.78
CA ALA A 259 -10.44 -9.64 -4.87
C ALA A 259 -11.39 -10.77 -5.33
N ASP A 260 -12.67 -10.67 -5.01
CA ASP A 260 -13.71 -11.62 -5.43
C ASP A 260 -14.42 -11.24 -6.72
N GLU A 261 -14.32 -9.97 -7.14
CA GLU A 261 -14.99 -9.51 -8.35
C GLU A 261 -14.43 -10.22 -9.59
N PRO A 262 -15.28 -10.62 -10.55
CA PRO A 262 -14.83 -11.35 -11.72
C PRO A 262 -13.95 -10.48 -12.62
N ARG A 263 -12.94 -11.09 -13.25
CA ARG A 263 -12.00 -10.41 -14.16
C ARG A 263 -12.67 -9.71 -15.35
N VAL A 264 -13.90 -10.10 -15.71
CA VAL A 264 -14.67 -9.46 -16.78
C VAL A 264 -15.04 -8.00 -16.45
N LEU A 265 -15.03 -7.61 -15.17
CA LEU A 265 -15.29 -6.23 -14.74
C LEU A 265 -14.04 -5.34 -14.77
N ASP A 266 -12.86 -5.93 -14.99
CA ASP A 266 -11.57 -5.23 -15.11
C ASP A 266 -11.58 -4.25 -16.28
N TYR A 267 -10.87 -3.14 -16.17
CA TYR A 267 -10.80 -2.09 -17.19
C TYR A 267 -10.30 -2.58 -18.56
N ARG A 268 -9.57 -3.71 -18.64
CA ARG A 268 -9.11 -4.31 -19.90
C ARG A 268 -10.19 -5.13 -20.61
N SER A 269 -11.31 -5.43 -19.96
CA SER A 269 -12.38 -6.23 -20.56
C SER A 269 -13.26 -5.40 -21.48
N ASP A 270 -14.03 -6.09 -22.34
CA ASP A 270 -15.10 -5.52 -23.15
C ASP A 270 -16.32 -5.09 -22.32
N HIS A 271 -16.45 -5.59 -21.08
CA HIS A 271 -17.58 -5.29 -20.18
C HIS A 271 -17.11 -4.73 -18.82
N PRO A 272 -16.28 -3.68 -18.80
CA PRO A 272 -15.69 -3.16 -17.57
C PRO A 272 -16.75 -2.55 -16.66
N ALA A 273 -16.53 -2.58 -15.35
CA ALA A 273 -17.37 -1.89 -14.37
C ALA A 273 -17.14 -0.37 -14.33
N SER A 274 -16.36 0.21 -15.26
CA SER A 274 -16.04 1.64 -15.28
C SER A 274 -17.32 2.49 -15.28
N GLY A 275 -17.41 3.43 -14.35
CA GLY A 275 -18.60 4.25 -14.16
C GLY A 275 -19.80 3.54 -13.50
N ARG A 276 -19.66 2.28 -13.08
CA ARG A 276 -20.72 1.48 -12.43
C ARG A 276 -20.44 1.19 -10.94
N GLY A 277 -19.50 1.92 -10.34
CA GLY A 277 -19.11 1.78 -8.94
C GLY A 277 -17.60 1.50 -8.77
N PRO A 278 -17.19 1.07 -7.55
CA PRO A 278 -15.79 0.84 -7.17
C PRO A 278 -15.30 -0.58 -7.50
N TRP A 279 -16.10 -1.36 -8.23
CA TRP A 279 -15.87 -2.80 -8.40
C TRP A 279 -14.68 -3.08 -9.31
N ARG A 280 -13.83 -4.02 -8.89
CA ARG A 280 -12.71 -4.56 -9.69
C ARG A 280 -11.72 -3.50 -10.19
N SER A 281 -11.51 -2.43 -9.42
CA SER A 281 -10.49 -1.42 -9.72
C SER A 281 -9.06 -1.94 -9.49
N SER A 282 -8.92 -3.01 -8.71
CA SER A 282 -7.67 -3.70 -8.40
C SER A 282 -7.93 -5.21 -8.22
N ASP A 283 -6.88 -6.01 -8.17
CA ASP A 283 -6.92 -7.39 -7.70
C ASP A 283 -6.79 -7.50 -6.17
N HIS A 284 -6.50 -6.40 -5.47
CA HIS A 284 -6.47 -6.30 -4.01
C HIS A 284 -7.68 -5.53 -3.45
N ASN A 285 -8.24 -5.99 -2.34
CA ASN A 285 -9.19 -5.18 -1.56
C ASN A 285 -8.44 -4.12 -0.73
N PRO A 286 -8.87 -2.86 -0.73
CA PRO A 286 -8.26 -1.84 0.13
C PRO A 286 -8.50 -2.13 1.61
N VAL A 287 -7.52 -1.74 2.43
CA VAL A 287 -7.63 -1.75 3.90
C VAL A 287 -7.92 -0.32 4.37
N ILE A 288 -8.94 -0.16 5.19
CA ILE A 288 -9.37 1.12 5.76
C ILE A 288 -9.08 1.09 7.27
N VAL A 289 -8.60 2.20 7.80
CA VAL A 289 -8.24 2.37 9.21
C VAL A 289 -8.70 3.75 9.67
N ASP A 290 -9.44 3.79 10.77
CA ASP A 290 -9.85 5.03 11.43
C ASP A 290 -8.91 5.31 12.61
N LEU A 291 -8.39 6.53 12.65
CA LEU A 291 -7.49 7.01 13.70
C LEU A 291 -8.11 8.17 14.45
N LYS A 292 -7.99 8.13 15.78
CA LYS A 292 -8.22 9.25 16.67
C LYS A 292 -6.86 9.86 17.02
N LEU A 293 -6.61 11.06 16.48
CA LEU A 293 -5.44 11.89 16.76
C LEU A 293 -5.82 13.01 17.73
#